data_AF-A0A7J7LZE5-F1
#
_entry.id   AF-A0A7J7LZE5-F1
#
_cell.length_a   1.000
_cell.length_b   1.000
_cell.length_c   1.000
_cell.angle_alpha   90.00
_cell.angle_beta   90.00
_cell.angle_gamma   90.00
#
_symmetry.space_group_name_H-M   'P 1'
#
loop_
_entity.id
_entity.type
_entity.pdbx_description
1 polymer ?
#
loop_
_entity_poly.entity_id
_entity_poly.type
_entity_poly.pdbx_seq_one_letter_code
_entity_poly.pdbx_strand_id
1 'polypeptide(L)'
;MSWKVIHKNLLLQHTKIKASFGRSLTMVQHTCEHSIFTFTRGYVSITALDLVQKEMKRCESIGLDVKTCCCTLRQTHGLPCAHEIVQYKRESCPIPLPSIDSHWKKLSCEPTTSTNSNAYYMGEISMLIKRFENSNNELKLDMLKKLKEISNPTTTTLVEQQVKASTRGRPKNALARRQAEAEASTTTNPSSFELASIFYKRKSRMLNQQ
;
A
#
# COMPACT_ATOMS: atom_id res chain seq x y z
N MET A 1 -18.22 -11.22 -41.27
CA MET A 1 -17.21 -11.37 -40.20
C MET A 1 -17.60 -12.53 -39.29
N SER A 2 -16.67 -13.41 -38.91
CA SER A 2 -16.95 -14.56 -38.02
C SER A 2 -16.81 -14.19 -36.55
N TRP A 3 -17.69 -14.73 -35.69
CA TRP A 3 -17.63 -14.57 -34.22
C TRP A 3 -16.23 -14.87 -33.66
N LYS A 4 -15.54 -15.89 -34.18
CA LYS A 4 -14.18 -16.26 -33.74
C LYS A 4 -13.19 -15.10 -33.89
N VAL A 5 -13.31 -14.33 -34.97
CA VAL A 5 -12.45 -13.16 -35.24
C VAL A 5 -12.80 -12.02 -34.29
N ILE A 6 -14.09 -11.74 -34.09
CA ILE A 6 -14.57 -10.69 -33.18
C ILE A 6 -14.12 -11.00 -31.74
N HIS A 7 -14.37 -12.22 -31.27
CA HIS A 7 -13.99 -12.67 -29.93
C HIS A 7 -12.49 -12.58 -29.68
N LYS A 8 -11.65 -12.99 -30.65
CA LYS A 8 -10.19 -12.85 -30.55
C LYS A 8 -9.77 -11.39 -30.41
N ASN A 9 -10.37 -10.49 -31.18
CA ASN A 9 -10.08 -9.05 -31.09
C ASN A 9 -10.49 -8.46 -29.75
N LEU A 10 -11.66 -8.83 -29.23
CA LEU A 10 -12.12 -8.40 -27.90
C LEU A 10 -11.16 -8.85 -26.80
N LEU A 11 -10.71 -10.11 -26.85
CA LEU A 11 -9.77 -10.63 -25.87
C LEU A 11 -8.42 -9.89 -25.91
N LEU A 12 -7.92 -9.61 -27.12
CA LEU A 12 -6.70 -8.81 -27.29
C LEU A 12 -6.85 -7.40 -26.73
N GLN A 13 -7.98 -6.73 -26.98
CA GLN A 13 -8.25 -5.41 -26.42
C GLN A 13 -8.30 -5.45 -24.90
N HIS A 14 -9.00 -6.43 -24.33
CA HIS A 14 -9.12 -6.59 -22.88
C HIS A 14 -7.75 -6.80 -22.22
N THR A 15 -6.89 -7.63 -22.80
CA THR A 15 -5.52 -7.82 -22.33
C THR A 15 -4.69 -6.53 -22.41
N LYS A 16 -4.82 -5.77 -23.50
CA LYS A 16 -4.14 -4.46 -23.64
C LYS A 16 -4.59 -3.45 -22.59
N ILE A 17 -5.89 -3.39 -22.32
CA ILE A 17 -6.46 -2.49 -21.30
C ILE A 17 -5.94 -2.89 -19.91
N LYS A 18 -6.02 -4.18 -19.55
CA LYS A 18 -5.50 -4.69 -18.28
C LYS A 18 -4.01 -4.40 -18.09
N ALA A 19 -3.20 -4.62 -19.13
CA ALA A 19 -1.79 -4.28 -19.09
C ALA A 19 -1.55 -2.78 -18.89
N SER A 20 -2.34 -1.92 -19.55
CA SER A 20 -2.25 -0.47 -19.38
C SER A 20 -2.61 0.00 -17.97
N PHE A 21 -3.62 -0.61 -17.36
CA PHE A 21 -3.97 -0.37 -15.96
C PHE A 21 -2.85 -0.82 -15.01
N GLY A 22 -2.31 -2.03 -15.21
CA GLY A 22 -1.17 -2.52 -14.43
C GLY A 22 0.03 -1.58 -14.49
N ARG A 23 0.32 -1.02 -15.68
CA ARG A 23 1.35 0.02 -15.82
C ARG A 23 1.00 1.28 -15.04
N SER A 24 -0.25 1.74 -15.09
CA SER A 24 -0.65 2.97 -14.37
C SER A 24 -0.56 2.84 -12.85
N LEU A 25 -0.69 1.63 -12.32
CA LEU A 25 -0.58 1.33 -10.89
C LEU A 25 0.88 1.19 -10.43
N THR A 26 1.73 0.56 -11.23
CA THR A 26 3.08 0.13 -10.80
C THR A 26 4.20 0.99 -11.34
N MET A 27 4.01 1.59 -12.53
CA MET A 27 5.04 2.34 -13.21
C MET A 27 5.02 3.79 -12.79
N VAL A 28 6.22 4.31 -12.64
CA VAL A 28 6.52 5.68 -12.35
C VAL A 28 7.16 6.23 -13.61
N GLN A 29 6.44 7.03 -14.37
CA GLN A 29 7.09 7.74 -15.47
C GLN A 29 8.06 8.76 -14.90
N HIS A 30 9.28 8.81 -15.43
CA HIS A 30 10.30 9.81 -15.06
C HIS A 30 9.77 11.24 -15.14
N THR A 31 8.90 11.47 -16.11
CA THR A 31 8.27 12.77 -16.33
C THR A 31 7.26 13.13 -15.24
N CYS A 32 6.78 12.15 -14.46
CA CYS A 32 5.90 12.32 -13.30
C CYS A 32 6.65 12.22 -11.95
N GLU A 33 7.98 12.38 -11.95
CA GLU A 33 8.78 12.46 -10.71
C GLU A 33 8.61 13.79 -9.96
N HIS A 34 8.00 14.79 -10.62
CA HIS A 34 7.73 16.07 -9.98
C HIS A 34 6.77 15.89 -8.79
N SER A 35 7.10 16.53 -7.67
CA SER A 35 6.32 16.54 -6.42
C SER A 35 4.82 16.88 -6.59
N ILE A 36 4.45 17.52 -7.68
CA ILE A 36 3.07 17.89 -7.99
C ILE A 36 2.18 16.68 -8.25
N PHE A 37 2.75 15.55 -8.65
CA PHE A 37 2.01 14.31 -8.95
C PHE A 37 1.97 13.31 -7.79
N THR A 38 2.50 13.67 -6.62
CA THR A 38 2.65 12.73 -5.49
C THR A 38 1.33 12.05 -5.09
N PHE A 39 0.20 12.76 -5.14
CA PHE A 39 -1.11 12.21 -4.78
C PHE A 39 -1.86 11.54 -5.94
N THR A 40 -1.41 11.74 -7.18
CA THR A 40 -2.11 11.24 -8.38
C THR A 40 -1.42 10.02 -8.97
N ARG A 41 -0.10 9.90 -8.75
CA ARG A 41 0.72 8.78 -9.20
C ARG A 41 0.24 7.47 -8.57
N GLY A 42 0.04 6.44 -9.41
CA GLY A 42 -0.48 5.13 -8.97
C GLY A 42 -1.99 5.08 -8.74
N TYR A 43 -2.69 6.22 -8.77
CA TYR A 43 -4.14 6.31 -8.55
C TYR A 43 -4.92 6.79 -9.78
N VAL A 44 -4.21 7.28 -10.79
CA VAL A 44 -4.77 7.85 -12.01
C VAL A 44 -4.08 7.22 -13.21
N SER A 45 -4.79 7.10 -14.32
CA SER A 45 -4.22 6.55 -15.55
C SER A 45 -3.01 7.35 -16.04
N ILE A 46 -2.02 6.65 -16.59
CA ILE A 46 -0.86 7.28 -17.24
C ILE A 46 -1.28 8.29 -18.31
N THR A 47 -2.31 7.98 -19.10
CA THR A 47 -2.82 8.89 -20.14
C THR A 47 -3.27 10.23 -19.57
N ALA A 48 -3.91 10.25 -18.40
CA ALA A 48 -4.29 11.50 -17.74
C ALA A 48 -3.06 12.28 -17.29
N LEU A 49 -2.06 11.60 -16.71
CA LEU A 49 -0.81 12.23 -16.27
C LEU A 49 -0.06 12.85 -17.47
N ASP A 50 -0.02 12.16 -18.61
CA ASP A 50 0.56 12.67 -19.86
C ASP A 50 -0.17 13.95 -20.35
N LEU A 51 -1.50 14.01 -20.22
CA LEU A 51 -2.29 15.19 -20.58
C LEU A 51 -2.01 16.37 -19.64
N VAL A 52 -2.04 16.12 -18.32
CA VAL A 52 -1.71 17.15 -17.31
C VAL A 52 -0.29 17.66 -17.51
N GLN A 53 0.64 16.79 -17.88
CA GLN A 53 2.02 17.18 -18.16
C GLN A 53 2.16 18.03 -19.42
N LYS A 54 1.39 17.76 -20.47
CA LYS A 54 1.35 18.66 -21.64
C LYS A 54 0.84 20.04 -21.24
N GLU A 55 -0.17 20.08 -20.38
CA GLU A 55 -0.72 21.32 -19.86
C GLU A 55 0.26 22.05 -18.91
N MET A 56 1.08 21.31 -18.15
CA MET A 56 2.15 21.87 -17.33
C MET A 56 3.15 22.69 -18.13
N LYS A 57 3.45 22.28 -19.37
CA LYS A 57 4.36 23.05 -20.25
C LYS A 57 3.77 24.39 -20.68
N ARG A 58 2.44 24.55 -20.61
CA ARG A 58 1.75 25.81 -20.90
C ARG A 58 1.66 26.75 -19.70
N CYS A 59 2.03 26.28 -18.51
CA CYS A 59 1.95 27.09 -17.28
C CYS A 59 2.80 28.36 -17.34
N GLU A 60 3.95 28.32 -18.01
CA GLU A 60 4.88 29.45 -18.13
C GLU A 60 4.29 30.62 -18.92
N SER A 61 3.40 30.35 -19.89
CA SER A 61 2.80 31.40 -20.73
C SER A 61 1.42 31.89 -20.23
N ILE A 62 0.71 31.08 -19.45
CA ILE A 62 -0.67 31.39 -19.02
C ILE A 62 -0.71 32.06 -17.63
N GLY A 63 0.17 31.66 -16.72
CA GLY A 63 0.12 32.15 -15.34
C GLY A 63 -1.21 31.80 -14.64
N LEU A 64 -1.75 32.75 -13.86
CA LEU A 64 -2.97 32.57 -13.06
C LEU A 64 -4.25 33.07 -13.75
N ASP A 65 -4.15 33.61 -14.97
CA ASP A 65 -5.32 34.18 -15.62
C ASP A 65 -6.22 33.10 -16.23
N VAL A 66 -7.43 33.00 -15.69
CA VAL A 66 -8.46 32.05 -16.12
C VAL A 66 -8.88 32.30 -17.57
N LYS A 67 -8.90 33.57 -18.01
CA LYS A 67 -9.35 33.93 -19.37
C LYS A 67 -8.37 33.46 -20.44
N THR A 68 -7.07 33.69 -20.24
CA THR A 68 -6.01 33.17 -21.12
C THR A 68 -5.87 31.65 -21.03
N CYS A 69 -6.23 31.03 -19.90
CA CYS A 69 -6.20 29.58 -19.75
C CYS A 69 -7.23 28.86 -20.64
N CYS A 70 -8.40 29.45 -20.84
CA CYS A 70 -9.59 28.85 -21.47
C CYS A 70 -10.12 27.56 -20.82
N CYS A 71 -9.42 26.99 -19.84
CA CYS A 71 -9.81 25.83 -19.03
C CYS A 71 -10.31 24.61 -19.83
N THR A 72 -9.86 24.44 -21.08
CA THR A 72 -10.38 23.41 -21.98
C THR A 72 -10.18 22.00 -21.42
N LEU A 73 -9.00 21.73 -20.85
CA LEU A 73 -8.69 20.41 -20.27
C LEU A 73 -9.58 20.09 -19.06
N ARG A 74 -9.87 21.10 -18.24
CA ARG A 74 -10.81 21.00 -17.11
C ARG A 74 -12.22 20.71 -17.58
N GLN A 75 -12.71 21.43 -18.58
CA GLN A 75 -14.08 21.31 -19.07
C GLN A 75 -14.34 20.00 -19.83
N THR A 76 -13.38 19.55 -20.63
CA THR A 76 -13.57 18.41 -21.54
C THR A 76 -13.13 17.08 -20.95
N HIS A 77 -12.11 17.09 -20.09
CA HIS A 77 -11.53 15.87 -19.54
C HIS A 77 -11.65 15.83 -18.01
N GLY A 78 -12.08 16.91 -17.32
CA GLY A 78 -12.14 16.92 -15.85
C GLY A 78 -10.76 16.80 -15.19
N LEU A 79 -9.71 17.25 -15.88
CA LEU A 79 -8.32 17.25 -15.41
C LEU A 79 -7.87 18.69 -15.11
N PRO A 80 -6.89 18.88 -14.18
CA PRO A 80 -6.34 20.20 -13.90
C PRO A 80 -5.84 20.90 -15.16
N CYS A 81 -6.26 22.14 -15.37
CA CYS A 81 -5.79 22.99 -16.46
C CYS A 81 -4.62 23.87 -16.04
N ALA A 82 -3.99 24.59 -16.98
CA ALA A 82 -2.73 25.29 -16.73
C ALA A 82 -2.78 26.26 -15.54
N HIS A 83 -3.81 27.10 -15.41
CA HIS A 83 -3.89 28.07 -14.30
C HIS A 83 -4.03 27.41 -12.92
N GLU A 84 -4.78 26.30 -12.82
CA GLU A 84 -4.92 25.52 -11.58
C GLU A 84 -3.57 24.89 -11.21
N ILE A 85 -2.84 24.38 -12.21
CA ILE A 85 -1.51 23.81 -11.99
C ILE A 85 -0.51 24.88 -11.50
N VAL A 86 -0.56 26.09 -12.06
CA VAL A 86 0.22 27.23 -11.56
C VAL A 86 -0.13 27.55 -10.11
N GLN A 87 -1.42 27.54 -9.77
CA GLN A 87 -1.88 27.74 -8.40
C GLN A 87 -1.33 26.68 -7.45
N TYR A 88 -1.41 25.39 -7.81
CA TYR A 88 -0.87 24.31 -6.99
C TYR A 88 0.65 24.44 -6.78
N LYS A 89 1.39 24.82 -7.81
CA LYS A 89 2.83 25.14 -7.69
C LYS A 89 3.09 26.29 -6.73
N ARG A 90 2.31 27.38 -6.82
CA ARG A 90 2.45 28.56 -5.96
C ARG A 90 2.18 28.22 -4.49
N GLU A 91 1.17 27.40 -4.24
CA GLU A 91 0.79 26.93 -2.90
C GLU A 91 1.70 25.80 -2.38
N SER A 92 2.67 25.34 -3.19
CA SER A 92 3.52 24.19 -2.89
C SER A 92 2.74 22.92 -2.54
N CYS A 93 1.54 22.76 -3.12
CA CYS A 93 0.67 21.62 -2.89
C CYS A 93 0.66 20.69 -4.12
N PRO A 94 0.64 19.36 -3.93
CA PRO A 94 0.40 18.43 -5.03
C PRO A 94 -1.02 18.57 -5.58
N ILE A 95 -1.23 18.15 -6.83
CA ILE A 95 -2.57 18.07 -7.42
C ILE A 95 -3.44 17.15 -6.55
N PRO A 96 -4.55 17.63 -5.99
CA PRO A 96 -5.41 16.80 -5.16
C PRO A 96 -6.11 15.73 -6.00
N LEU A 97 -6.10 14.47 -5.55
CA LEU A 97 -6.83 13.39 -6.21
C LEU A 97 -8.35 13.67 -6.41
N PRO A 98 -9.05 14.36 -5.48
CA PRO A 98 -10.44 14.75 -5.68
C PRO A 98 -10.66 15.71 -6.86
N SER A 99 -9.63 16.45 -7.26
CA SER A 99 -9.71 17.38 -8.40
C SER A 99 -9.69 16.67 -9.75
N ILE A 100 -9.45 15.36 -9.79
CA ILE A 100 -9.42 14.56 -11.01
C ILE A 100 -10.71 13.77 -11.16
N ASP A 101 -11.28 13.81 -12.36
CA ASP A 101 -12.51 13.07 -12.67
C ASP A 101 -12.37 11.56 -12.41
N SER A 102 -13.47 10.95 -11.95
CA SER A 102 -13.56 9.52 -11.65
C SER A 102 -13.18 8.61 -12.83
N HIS A 103 -13.43 9.05 -14.07
CA HIS A 103 -13.06 8.34 -15.28
C HIS A 103 -11.58 7.95 -15.29
N TRP A 104 -10.69 8.89 -14.94
CA TRP A 104 -9.25 8.66 -14.97
C TRP A 104 -8.72 7.85 -13.79
N LYS A 105 -9.50 7.76 -12.70
CA LYS A 105 -9.19 6.96 -11.50
C LYS A 105 -9.60 5.50 -11.67
N LYS A 106 -10.39 5.17 -12.70
CA LYS A 106 -10.84 3.81 -12.96
C LYS A 106 -9.74 2.99 -13.65
N LEU A 107 -8.94 2.29 -12.84
CA LEU A 107 -7.83 1.43 -13.28
C LEU A 107 -8.15 -0.08 -13.17
N SER A 108 -9.43 -0.44 -13.28
CA SER A 108 -9.87 -1.84 -13.31
C SER A 108 -11.00 -2.03 -14.31
N CYS A 109 -11.01 -3.19 -14.96
CA CYS A 109 -12.13 -3.66 -15.77
C CYS A 109 -13.27 -4.20 -14.92
N GLU A 110 -13.03 -4.45 -13.64
CA GLU A 110 -14.04 -4.96 -12.73
C GLU A 110 -15.13 -3.90 -12.53
N PRO A 111 -16.40 -4.32 -12.40
CA PRO A 111 -17.45 -3.41 -11.99
C PRO A 111 -17.04 -2.81 -10.65
N THR A 112 -16.98 -1.49 -10.58
CA THR A 112 -16.96 -0.81 -9.30
C THR A 112 -18.25 -1.17 -8.61
N THR A 113 -18.23 -2.09 -7.65
CA THR A 113 -19.38 -2.27 -6.78
C THR A 113 -19.58 -0.92 -6.12
N SER A 114 -20.63 -0.21 -6.53
CA SER A 114 -21.15 0.91 -5.76
C SER A 114 -21.79 0.36 -4.48
N THR A 115 -21.12 -0.54 -3.78
CA THR A 115 -21.30 -0.64 -2.34
C THR A 115 -20.81 0.70 -1.86
N ASN A 116 -21.77 1.58 -1.55
CA ASN A 116 -21.61 2.88 -0.93
C ASN A 116 -20.31 2.95 -0.12
N SER A 117 -19.19 3.29 -0.78
CA SER A 117 -17.85 3.22 -0.19
C SER A 117 -17.80 4.19 0.99
N ASN A 118 -18.58 5.26 0.87
CA ASN A 118 -18.89 6.22 1.92
C ASN A 118 -19.54 5.55 3.15
N ALA A 119 -20.56 4.71 3.00
CA ALA A 119 -21.15 3.98 4.13
C ALA A 119 -20.19 2.97 4.78
N TYR A 120 -19.31 2.33 4.01
CA TYR A 120 -18.34 1.36 4.54
C TYR A 120 -17.32 2.04 5.47
N TYR A 121 -16.61 3.09 5.00
CA TYR A 121 -15.63 3.76 5.86
C TYR A 121 -16.30 4.62 6.95
N MET A 122 -17.46 5.23 6.69
CA MET A 122 -18.16 6.00 7.73
C MET A 122 -18.63 5.11 8.88
N GLY A 123 -18.98 3.84 8.62
CA GLY A 123 -19.26 2.85 9.65
C GLY A 123 -18.05 2.62 10.57
N GLU A 124 -16.89 2.36 9.97
CA GLU A 124 -15.63 2.16 10.71
C GLU A 124 -15.20 3.40 11.51
N ILE A 125 -15.27 4.59 10.90
CA ILE A 125 -14.98 5.86 11.58
C ILE A 125 -15.98 6.12 12.71
N SER A 126 -17.27 5.81 12.51
CA SER A 126 -18.28 5.95 13.57
C SER A 126 -18.00 5.03 14.76
N MET A 127 -17.57 3.79 14.53
CA MET A 127 -17.15 2.89 15.61
C MET A 127 -15.94 3.45 16.37
N LEU A 128 -14.98 4.04 15.66
CA LEU A 128 -13.82 4.68 16.27
C LEU A 128 -14.21 5.88 17.13
N ILE A 129 -15.10 6.77 16.65
CA ILE A 129 -15.60 7.91 17.40
C ILE A 129 -16.33 7.44 18.67
N LYS A 130 -17.23 6.46 18.55
CA LYS A 130 -17.94 5.89 19.71
C LYS A 130 -16.96 5.31 20.74
N ARG A 131 -15.95 4.57 20.27
CA ARG A 131 -14.93 4.01 21.16
C ARG A 131 -14.13 5.12 21.83
N PHE A 132 -13.79 6.17 21.10
CA PHE A 132 -13.08 7.33 21.63
C PHE A 132 -13.91 8.03 22.73
N GLU A 133 -15.16 8.38 22.46
CA GLU A 133 -16.05 9.07 23.41
C GLU A 133 -16.22 8.28 24.71
N ASN A 134 -16.41 6.95 24.60
CA ASN A 134 -16.59 6.03 25.72
C ASN A 134 -15.29 5.66 26.45
N SER A 135 -14.13 6.12 26.01
CA SER A 135 -12.84 5.84 26.65
C SER A 135 -12.49 6.86 27.74
N ASN A 136 -11.64 6.46 28.69
CA ASN A 136 -11.04 7.36 29.67
C ASN A 136 -9.96 8.27 29.02
N ASN A 137 -9.50 9.28 29.76
CA ASN A 137 -8.56 10.27 29.21
C ASN A 137 -7.21 9.67 28.77
N GLU A 138 -6.70 8.67 29.48
CA GLU A 138 -5.44 8.00 29.15
C GLU A 138 -5.53 7.27 27.80
N LEU A 139 -6.59 6.48 27.61
CA LEU A 139 -6.84 5.77 26.35
C LEU A 139 -7.14 6.73 25.19
N LYS A 140 -7.83 7.85 25.45
CA LYS A 140 -8.05 8.91 24.45
C LYS A 140 -6.73 9.49 23.95
N LEU A 141 -5.78 9.75 24.85
CA LEU A 141 -4.46 10.27 24.47
C LEU A 141 -3.66 9.25 23.63
N ASP A 142 -3.69 7.97 23.98
CA ASP A 142 -3.05 6.91 23.18
C ASP A 142 -3.69 6.78 21.79
N MET A 143 -5.03 6.82 21.72
CA MET A 143 -5.75 6.82 20.45
C MET A 143 -5.38 8.00 19.56
N LEU A 144 -5.33 9.22 20.11
CA LEU A 144 -4.92 10.41 19.36
C LEU A 144 -3.48 10.27 18.83
N LYS A 145 -2.57 9.72 19.64
CA LYS A 145 -1.20 9.47 19.21
C LYS A 145 -1.16 8.52 18.01
N LYS A 146 -1.86 7.39 18.09
CA LYS A 146 -1.94 6.41 16.99
C LYS A 146 -2.58 7.01 15.73
N LEU A 147 -3.64 7.80 15.87
CA LEU A 147 -4.29 8.49 14.74
C LEU A 147 -3.34 9.51 14.10
N LYS A 148 -2.53 10.21 14.90
CA LYS A 148 -1.51 11.14 14.41
C LYS A 148 -0.40 10.42 13.63
N GLU A 149 0.04 9.25 14.09
CA GLU A 149 1.02 8.41 13.38
C GLU A 149 0.47 7.90 12.05
N ILE A 150 -0.81 7.49 12.00
CA ILE A 150 -1.47 7.02 10.76
C ILE A 150 -1.68 8.16 9.76
N SER A 151 -2.11 9.34 10.24
CA SER A 151 -2.37 10.49 9.37
C SER A 151 -1.11 11.16 8.84
N ASN A 152 0.01 11.03 9.56
CA ASN A 152 1.29 11.57 9.13
C ASN A 152 2.42 10.55 9.29
N PRO A 153 2.75 9.78 8.22
CA PRO A 153 3.78 8.74 8.28
C PRO A 153 5.20 9.28 8.55
N THR A 154 5.43 10.59 8.42
CA THR A 154 6.72 11.21 8.82
C THR A 154 6.89 11.35 10.33
N THR A 155 5.81 11.19 11.12
CA THR A 155 5.87 11.21 12.59
C THR A 155 6.03 9.81 13.20
N THR A 156 5.94 8.76 12.38
CA THR A 156 6.12 7.39 12.84
C THR A 156 7.62 7.15 13.10
N THR A 157 8.01 7.10 14.37
CA THR A 157 9.34 6.59 14.76
C THR A 157 9.36 5.07 14.62
N LEU A 158 9.31 4.56 13.40
CA LEU A 158 9.65 3.17 13.12
C LEU A 158 11.16 3.03 13.29
N VAL A 159 11.59 2.66 14.48
CA VAL A 159 12.85 1.92 14.64
C VAL A 159 12.59 0.56 14.00
N GLU A 160 13.28 0.28 12.91
CA GLU A 160 13.34 -1.06 12.34
C GLU A 160 13.62 -2.04 13.49
N GLN A 161 12.69 -2.95 13.75
CA GLN A 161 12.99 -4.07 14.64
C GLN A 161 14.19 -4.76 14.02
N GLN A 162 15.36 -4.67 14.67
CA GLN A 162 16.53 -5.42 14.27
C GLN A 162 16.15 -6.90 14.30
N VAL A 163 15.79 -7.42 13.14
CA VAL A 163 15.82 -8.84 12.89
C VAL A 163 17.27 -9.21 13.16
N LYS A 164 17.54 -9.88 14.29
CA LYS A 164 18.85 -10.48 14.53
C LYS A 164 19.16 -11.26 13.26
N ALA A 165 20.12 -10.79 12.49
CA ALA A 165 20.56 -11.46 11.30
C ALA A 165 21.04 -12.84 11.76
N SER A 166 20.20 -13.86 11.53
CA SER A 166 20.65 -15.24 11.59
C SER A 166 21.62 -15.37 10.43
N THR A 167 22.89 -15.06 10.66
CA THR A 167 23.95 -15.46 9.76
C THR A 167 23.97 -16.98 9.85
N ARG A 168 23.30 -17.60 8.87
CA ARG A 168 23.29 -19.03 8.62
C ARG A 168 24.73 -19.45 8.32
N GLY A 169 25.50 -19.62 9.38
CA GLY A 169 26.92 -19.91 9.38
C GLY A 169 27.24 -20.84 10.53
N ARG A 170 28.22 -21.71 10.32
CA ARG A 170 28.67 -22.69 11.31
C ARG A 170 29.28 -21.95 12.53
N PRO A 171 28.84 -22.23 13.77
CA PRO A 171 29.42 -21.62 14.96
C PRO A 171 30.92 -21.85 15.01
N LYS A 172 31.71 -20.79 15.12
CA LYS A 172 33.17 -20.85 15.00
C LYS A 172 33.87 -21.44 16.24
N ASN A 173 33.18 -21.60 17.37
CA ASN A 173 33.75 -22.18 18.58
C ASN A 173 32.72 -23.01 19.38
N ALA A 174 33.23 -23.87 20.27
CA ALA A 174 32.42 -24.84 21.02
C ALA A 174 31.42 -24.18 21.99
N LEU A 175 31.74 -22.99 22.50
CA LEU A 175 30.84 -22.22 23.38
C LEU A 175 29.63 -21.67 22.60
N ALA A 176 29.86 -21.08 21.41
CA ALA A 176 28.76 -20.62 20.55
C ALA A 176 27.89 -21.78 20.05
N ARG A 177 28.47 -22.97 19.86
CA ARG A 177 27.70 -24.17 19.50
C ARG A 177 26.78 -24.60 20.63
N ARG A 178 27.25 -24.61 21.88
CA ARG A 178 26.41 -24.94 23.05
C ARG A 178 25.31 -23.92 23.30
N GLN A 179 25.58 -22.63 23.05
CA GLN A 179 24.56 -21.58 23.14
C GLN A 179 23.51 -21.71 22.04
N ALA A 180 23.91 -21.97 20.79
CA ALA A 180 22.98 -22.24 19.71
C ALA A 180 22.16 -23.53 19.94
N GLU A 181 22.76 -24.57 20.51
CA GLU A 181 22.07 -25.81 20.90
C GLU A 181 21.10 -25.57 22.07
N ALA A 182 21.44 -24.70 23.03
CA ALA A 182 20.55 -24.31 24.13
C ALA A 182 19.38 -23.43 23.66
N GLU A 183 19.62 -22.51 22.73
CA GLU A 183 18.60 -21.63 22.14
C GLU A 183 17.70 -22.39 21.13
N ALA A 184 18.22 -23.42 20.46
CA ALA A 184 17.44 -24.32 19.61
C ALA A 184 16.72 -25.44 20.40
N SER A 185 17.02 -25.60 21.69
CA SER A 185 16.40 -26.61 22.54
C SER A 185 15.00 -26.16 22.94
N THR A 186 14.02 -26.51 22.11
CA THR A 186 12.61 -26.47 22.51
C THR A 186 12.29 -27.74 23.31
N THR A 187 12.90 -27.92 24.48
CA THR A 187 12.51 -29.01 25.40
C THR A 187 11.22 -28.60 26.10
N THR A 188 10.10 -29.03 25.54
CA THR A 188 8.82 -29.07 26.25
C THR A 188 8.89 -30.10 27.38
N ASN A 189 8.26 -29.81 28.53
CA ASN A 189 8.14 -30.79 29.60
C ASN A 189 7.46 -32.07 29.05
N PRO A 190 8.10 -33.25 29.17
CA PRO A 190 7.56 -34.46 28.57
C PRO A 190 6.19 -34.80 29.13
N SER A 191 5.27 -35.18 28.26
CA SER A 191 3.95 -35.66 28.66
C SER A 191 4.09 -36.97 29.45
N SER A 192 3.11 -37.27 30.31
CA SER A 192 3.05 -38.52 31.09
C SER A 192 3.23 -39.77 30.22
N PHE A 193 2.70 -39.75 28.99
CA PHE A 193 2.85 -40.84 28.03
C PHE A 193 4.30 -41.00 27.51
N GLU A 194 4.99 -39.89 27.30
CA GLU A 194 6.40 -39.90 26.88
C GLU A 194 7.31 -40.39 28.00
N LEU A 195 7.05 -39.99 29.25
CA LEU A 195 7.77 -40.50 30.41
C LEU A 195 7.64 -42.01 30.53
N ALA A 196 6.43 -42.56 30.40
CA ALA A 196 6.21 -44.00 30.42
C ALA A 196 7.00 -44.74 29.33
N SER A 197 7.05 -44.16 28.11
CA SER A 197 7.81 -44.74 27.00
C SER A 197 9.33 -44.70 27.23
N ILE A 198 9.84 -43.64 27.87
CA ILE A 198 11.25 -43.50 28.23
C ILE A 198 11.62 -44.51 29.32
N PHE A 199 10.78 -44.67 30.34
CA PHE A 199 10.98 -45.66 31.40
C PHE A 199 11.01 -47.08 30.84
N TYR A 200 10.09 -47.42 29.92
CA TYR A 200 10.07 -48.74 29.29
C TYR A 200 11.33 -49.00 28.46
N LYS A 201 11.76 -48.04 27.63
CA LYS A 201 13.01 -48.13 26.86
C LYS A 201 14.25 -48.25 27.75
N ARG A 202 14.27 -47.59 28.92
CA ARG A 202 15.38 -47.68 29.87
C ARG A 202 15.42 -49.06 30.54
N LYS A 203 14.27 -49.59 30.93
CA LYS A 203 14.14 -50.93 31.53
C LYS A 203 14.56 -52.04 30.56
N SER A 204 14.16 -51.96 29.29
CA SER A 204 14.59 -52.92 28.25
C SER A 204 16.08 -52.85 27.93
N ARG A 205 16.72 -51.68 28.06
CA ARG A 205 18.18 -51.56 27.89
C ARG A 205 18.96 -52.18 29.05
N MET A 206 18.45 -52.08 30.28
CA MET A 206 19.09 -52.71 31.44
C MET A 206 18.93 -54.24 31.44
N LEU A 207 17.83 -54.76 30.88
CA LEU A 207 17.58 -56.21 30.75
C LEU A 207 18.40 -56.88 29.63
N ASN A 208 18.95 -56.11 28.68
CA ASN A 208 19.78 -56.63 27.58
C ASN A 208 21.30 -56.44 27.82
N GLN A 209 21.72 -56.26 29.07
CA GLN A 209 23.14 -56.20 29.48
C GLN A 209 23.50 -57.23 30.58
N GLN A 210 22.76 -58.34 30.67
CA GLN A 210 23.18 -59.56 31.35
C GLN A 210 23.34 -60.70 30.35
#